data_AF-A0A4Y8MSZ5-F1
#
_entry.id   AF-A0A4Y8MSZ5-F1
#
_cell.length_a   1.000
_cell.length_b   1.000
_cell.length_c   1.000
_cell.angle_alpha   90.00
_cell.angle_beta   90.00
_cell.angle_gamma   90.00
#
_symmetry.space_group_name_H-M   'P 1'
#
loop_
_entity.id
_entity.type
_entity.pdbx_description
1 polymer ?
#
loop_
_entity_poly.entity_id
_entity_poly.type
_entity_poly.pdbx_seq_one_letter_code
_entity_poly.pdbx_strand_id
1 'polypeptide(L)'
;MKKKERIPSSQRLADVNAEAMQHYKRMRVAVSASAAVDDGLREAVLTAQFAVLGHEFPFKIHARRAMEQGLTVDALRALLMAGLGVTLVASEVGCALSWLEEATIEA
;
A
#
# COMPACT_ATOMS: atom_id res chain seq x y z
N MET A 1 -4.73 26.72 -1.42
CA MET A 1 -3.46 26.33 -2.08
C MET A 1 -3.78 25.33 -3.18
N LYS A 2 -3.34 25.53 -4.42
CA LYS A 2 -3.50 24.52 -5.49
C LYS A 2 -2.71 23.27 -5.06
N LYS A 3 -3.34 22.08 -5.01
CA LYS A 3 -2.62 20.81 -4.80
C LYS A 3 -1.53 20.74 -5.87
N LYS A 4 -0.25 20.76 -5.47
CA LYS A 4 0.86 20.47 -6.39
C LYS A 4 0.61 19.07 -6.94
N GLU A 5 0.52 18.94 -8.25
CA GLU A 5 0.41 17.65 -8.91
C GLU A 5 1.63 16.80 -8.51
N ARG A 6 1.38 15.72 -7.77
CA ARG A 6 2.44 14.91 -7.16
C ARG A 6 2.89 13.86 -8.18
N ILE A 7 4.04 14.09 -8.81
CA ILE A 7 4.65 13.11 -9.71
C ILE A 7 4.94 11.81 -8.93
N PRO A 8 4.38 10.65 -9.34
CA PRO A 8 4.66 9.35 -8.72
C PRO A 8 6.15 9.01 -8.74
N SER A 9 6.64 8.30 -7.73
CA SER A 9 8.05 7.90 -7.66
C SER A 9 8.48 7.04 -8.87
N SER A 10 7.57 6.21 -9.39
CA SER A 10 7.78 5.45 -10.62
C SER A 10 7.97 6.34 -11.85
N GLN A 11 7.25 7.46 -11.94
CA GLN A 11 7.42 8.41 -13.03
C GLN A 11 8.76 9.13 -12.90
N ARG A 12 9.14 9.57 -11.70
CA ARG A 12 10.47 10.18 -11.47
C ARG A 12 11.60 9.25 -11.86
N LEU A 13 11.49 7.95 -11.55
CA LEU A 13 12.47 6.95 -11.96
C LEU A 13 12.49 6.78 -13.49
N ALA A 14 11.32 6.74 -14.13
CA ALA A 14 11.22 6.66 -15.59
C ALA A 14 11.88 7.85 -16.29
N ASP A 15 11.70 9.06 -15.75
CA ASP A 15 12.23 10.30 -16.32
C ASP A 15 13.77 10.33 -16.34
N VAL A 16 14.42 9.69 -15.36
CA VAL A 16 15.89 9.63 -15.25
C VAL A 16 16.50 8.33 -15.77
N ASN A 17 15.74 7.23 -15.76
CA ASN A 17 16.18 5.91 -16.22
C ASN A 17 14.99 5.01 -16.57
N ALA A 18 14.52 5.14 -17.82
CA ALA A 18 13.40 4.35 -18.34
C ALA A 18 13.67 2.84 -18.37
N GLU A 19 14.91 2.43 -18.64
CA GLU A 19 15.31 1.02 -18.71
C GLU A 19 15.20 0.35 -17.34
N ALA A 20 15.73 0.98 -16.29
CA ALA A 20 15.59 0.50 -14.92
C ALA A 20 14.11 0.39 -14.50
N MET A 21 13.29 1.37 -14.87
CA MET A 21 11.85 1.31 -14.62
C MET A 21 11.17 0.15 -15.37
N GLN A 22 11.61 -0.16 -16.59
CA GLN A 22 11.10 -1.30 -17.36
C GLN A 22 11.47 -2.63 -16.70
N HIS A 23 12.71 -2.78 -16.24
CA HIS A 23 13.14 -3.97 -15.49
C HIS A 23 12.34 -4.15 -14.20
N TYR A 24 12.12 -3.06 -13.45
CA TYR A 24 11.27 -3.09 -12.26
C TYR A 24 9.85 -3.57 -12.57
N LYS A 25 9.22 -3.08 -13.65
CA LYS A 25 7.88 -3.52 -14.06
C LYS A 25 7.84 -5.02 -14.37
N ARG A 26 8.83 -5.53 -15.12
CA ARG A 26 8.92 -6.97 -15.44
C ARG A 26 9.07 -7.81 -14.17
N MET A 27 9.92 -7.39 -13.24
CA MET A 27 10.08 -8.05 -11.94
C MET A 27 8.76 -8.06 -11.15
N ARG A 28 8.03 -6.93 -11.09
CA ARG A 28 6.76 -6.87 -10.35
C ARG A 28 5.71 -7.82 -10.91
N VAL A 29 5.62 -7.94 -12.25
CA VAL A 29 4.73 -8.91 -12.91
C VAL A 29 5.12 -10.35 -12.56
N ALA A 30 6.41 -10.68 -12.61
CA ALA A 30 6.89 -12.01 -12.29
C ALA A 30 6.60 -12.40 -10.83
N VAL A 31 6.80 -11.47 -9.89
CA VAL A 31 6.54 -11.70 -8.46
C VAL A 31 5.03 -11.83 -8.16
N SER A 32 4.16 -11.11 -8.89
CA SER A 32 2.71 -11.20 -8.69
C SER A 32 2.04 -12.37 -9.41
N ALA A 33 2.76 -13.13 -10.24
CA ALA A 33 2.19 -14.18 -11.09
C ALA A 33 1.76 -15.45 -10.33
N SER A 34 2.13 -15.60 -9.05
CA SER A 34 1.74 -16.76 -8.26
C SER A 34 0.25 -16.73 -7.90
N ALA A 35 -0.49 -17.75 -8.34
CA ALA A 35 -1.88 -17.98 -7.96
C ALA A 35 -2.05 -18.62 -6.57
N ALA A 36 -0.94 -18.89 -5.85
CA ALA A 36 -0.99 -19.47 -4.51
C ALA A 36 -1.48 -18.47 -3.44
N VAL A 37 -1.55 -17.19 -3.78
CA VAL A 37 -2.04 -16.11 -2.92
C VAL A 37 -3.08 -15.34 -3.73
N ASP A 38 -4.29 -15.21 -3.19
CA ASP A 38 -5.33 -14.40 -3.83
C ASP A 38 -4.97 -12.90 -3.78
N ASP A 39 -5.57 -12.14 -4.69
CA ASP A 39 -5.26 -10.73 -4.85
C ASP A 39 -5.59 -9.91 -3.59
N GLY A 40 -6.69 -10.23 -2.91
CA GLY A 40 -7.09 -9.56 -1.66
C GLY A 40 -6.07 -9.76 -0.55
N LEU A 41 -5.63 -11.00 -0.32
CA LEU A 41 -4.59 -11.32 0.66
C LEU A 41 -3.25 -10.66 0.30
N ARG A 42 -2.87 -10.64 -0.98
CA ARG A 42 -1.63 -9.98 -1.43
C ARG A 42 -1.66 -8.48 -1.10
N GLU A 43 -2.76 -7.81 -1.42
CA GLU A 43 -2.91 -6.38 -1.18
C GLU A 43 -3.00 -6.05 0.32
N ALA A 44 -3.62 -6.93 1.12
CA ALA A 44 -3.63 -6.80 2.58
C ALA A 44 -2.21 -6.88 3.18
N VAL A 45 -1.40 -7.85 2.74
CA VAL A 45 -0.02 -8.02 3.20
C VAL A 45 0.83 -6.80 2.82
N LEU A 46 0.72 -6.31 1.58
CA LEU A 46 1.43 -5.10 1.15
C LEU A 46 1.01 -3.88 1.97
N THR A 47 -0.29 -3.73 2.26
CA THR A 47 -0.82 -2.65 3.11
C THR A 47 -0.19 -2.68 4.50
N ALA A 48 -0.17 -3.85 5.16
CA ALA A 48 0.45 -4.00 6.49
C ALA A 48 1.96 -3.72 6.46
N GLN A 49 2.69 -4.18 5.43
CA GLN A 49 4.12 -3.89 5.27
C GLN A 49 4.40 -2.40 5.11
N PHE A 50 3.58 -1.67 4.34
CA PHE A 50 3.75 -0.23 4.20
C PHE A 50 3.37 0.54 5.46
N ALA A 51 2.47 0.02 6.30
CA ALA A 51 2.24 0.57 7.64
C ALA A 51 3.51 0.46 8.50
N VAL A 52 4.12 -0.73 8.55
CA VAL A 52 5.37 -0.98 9.30
C VAL A 52 6.53 -0.12 8.79
N LEU A 53 6.62 0.09 7.48
CA LEU A 53 7.67 0.93 6.87
C LEU A 53 7.39 2.43 6.95
N GLY A 54 6.22 2.85 7.44
CA GLY A 54 5.83 4.26 7.47
C GLY A 54 5.60 4.88 6.08
N HIS A 55 5.29 4.06 5.07
CA HIS A 55 5.12 4.50 3.68
C HIS A 55 3.64 4.78 3.36
N GLU A 56 3.16 5.96 3.77
CA GLU A 56 1.75 6.39 3.62
C GLU A 56 1.19 6.25 2.20
N PHE A 57 1.89 6.76 1.19
CA PHE A 57 1.33 6.83 -0.17
C PHE A 57 1.07 5.44 -0.78
N PRO A 58 2.06 4.51 -0.82
CA PRO A 58 1.79 3.16 -1.27
C PRO A 58 0.84 2.41 -0.33
N PHE A 59 0.85 2.67 0.99
CA PHE A 59 -0.15 2.12 1.91
C PHE A 59 -1.57 2.40 1.40
N LYS A 60 -1.90 3.66 1.08
CA LYS A 60 -3.26 4.04 0.63
C LYS A 60 -3.64 3.39 -0.71
N ILE A 61 -2.68 3.23 -1.61
CA ILE A 61 -2.90 2.52 -2.89
C ILE A 61 -3.28 1.06 -2.65
N HIS A 62 -2.51 0.37 -1.81
CA HIS A 62 -2.70 -1.06 -1.55
C HIS A 62 -3.92 -1.32 -0.66
N ALA A 63 -4.26 -0.42 0.26
CA ALA A 63 -5.49 -0.50 1.05
C ALA A 63 -6.73 -0.41 0.14
N ARG A 64 -6.77 0.52 -0.82
CA ARG A 64 -7.86 0.61 -1.80
C ARG A 64 -7.98 -0.64 -2.66
N ARG A 65 -6.86 -1.14 -3.18
CA ARG A 65 -6.86 -2.39 -3.96
C ARG A 65 -7.35 -3.58 -3.16
N ALA A 66 -6.97 -3.70 -1.89
CA ALA A 66 -7.49 -4.74 -1.02
C ALA A 66 -9.02 -4.65 -0.89
N MET A 67 -9.57 -3.44 -0.76
CA MET A 67 -11.02 -3.22 -0.72
C MET A 67 -11.71 -3.51 -2.07
N GLU A 68 -11.09 -3.17 -3.19
CA GLU A 68 -11.55 -3.53 -4.54
C GLU A 68 -11.62 -5.06 -4.74
N GLN A 69 -10.77 -5.82 -4.04
CA GLN A 69 -10.77 -7.28 -3.99
C GLN A 69 -11.74 -7.87 -2.93
N GLY A 70 -12.54 -7.03 -2.28
CA GLY A 70 -13.60 -7.45 -1.35
C GLY A 70 -13.23 -7.50 0.12
N LEU A 71 -12.02 -7.07 0.51
CA LEU A 71 -11.71 -6.91 1.94
C LEU A 71 -12.46 -5.72 2.53
N THR A 72 -13.03 -5.90 3.71
CA THR A 72 -13.71 -4.81 4.41
C THR A 72 -12.72 -3.87 5.09
N VAL A 73 -13.09 -2.60 5.28
CA VAL A 73 -12.32 -1.63 6.08
C VAL A 73 -12.07 -2.17 7.49
N ASP A 74 -13.06 -2.85 8.08
CA ASP A 74 -12.96 -3.43 9.42
C ASP A 74 -11.92 -4.56 9.46
N ALA A 75 -11.80 -5.37 8.42
CA ALA A 75 -10.77 -6.40 8.31
C ALA A 75 -9.36 -5.77 8.22
N LEU A 76 -9.18 -4.73 7.40
CA LEU A 76 -7.92 -3.99 7.33
C LEU A 76 -7.57 -3.33 8.67
N ARG A 77 -8.56 -2.73 9.35
CA ARG A 77 -8.37 -2.16 10.69
C ARG A 77 -7.89 -3.22 11.68
N ALA A 78 -8.52 -4.39 11.70
CA ALA A 78 -8.15 -5.48 12.58
C ALA A 78 -6.71 -5.98 12.31
N LEU A 79 -6.32 -6.09 11.04
CA LEU A 79 -4.96 -6.48 10.64
C LEU A 79 -3.91 -5.48 11.12
N LEU A 80 -4.18 -4.18 11.03
CA LEU A 80 -3.26 -3.14 11.52
C LEU A 80 -3.14 -3.16 13.05
N MET A 81 -4.27 -3.35 13.75
CA MET A 81 -4.29 -3.50 15.19
C MET A 81 -3.55 -4.76 15.67
N ALA A 82 -3.53 -5.84 14.89
CA ALA A 82 -2.81 -7.06 15.24
C ALA A 82 -1.28 -6.86 15.37
N GLY A 83 -0.73 -5.81 14.75
CA GLY A 83 0.69 -5.44 14.90
C GLY A 83 1.02 -4.61 16.15
N LEU A 84 0.01 -4.13 16.90
CA LEU A 84 0.20 -3.24 18.05
C LEU A 84 1.00 -3.94 19.16
N GLY A 85 2.13 -3.33 19.54
CA GLY A 85 3.02 -3.87 20.57
C GLY A 85 3.91 -5.03 20.09
N VAL A 86 3.86 -5.36 18.80
CA VAL A 86 4.69 -6.41 18.18
C VAL A 86 5.60 -5.83 17.11
N THR A 87 5.01 -5.25 16.06
CA THR A 87 5.74 -4.63 14.94
C THR A 87 5.50 -3.13 14.82
N LEU A 88 4.44 -2.62 15.46
CA LEU A 88 4.05 -1.21 15.47
C LEU A 88 3.87 -0.73 16.91
N VAL A 89 4.33 0.48 17.22
CA VAL A 89 3.94 1.18 18.45
C VAL A 89 2.60 1.89 18.27
N ALA A 90 1.97 2.30 19.38
CA ALA A 90 0.62 2.89 19.37
C ALA A 90 0.46 4.09 18.43
N SER A 91 1.47 4.96 18.34
CA SER A 91 1.43 6.12 17.43
C SER A 91 1.47 5.71 15.96
N GLU A 92 2.23 4.67 15.61
CA GLU A 92 2.34 4.19 14.22
C GLU A 92 1.05 3.50 13.78
N VAL A 93 0.42 2.72 14.67
CA VAL A 93 -0.92 2.19 14.45
C VAL A 93 -1.91 3.33 14.26
N GLY A 94 -1.89 4.35 15.11
CA GLY A 94 -2.72 5.55 14.96
C GLY A 94 -2.58 6.21 13.59
N CYS A 95 -1.35 6.40 13.11
CA CYS A 95 -1.09 6.93 11.78
C CYS A 95 -1.66 6.04 10.67
N ALA A 96 -1.40 4.73 10.73
CA ALA A 96 -1.89 3.79 9.73
C ALA A 96 -3.44 3.74 9.68
N LEU A 97 -4.11 3.87 10.82
CA LEU A 97 -5.57 3.96 10.89
C LEU A 97 -6.11 5.24 10.25
N SER A 98 -5.49 6.39 10.53
CA SER A 98 -5.84 7.65 9.84
C SER A 98 -5.63 7.55 8.33
N TRP A 99 -4.55 6.91 7.88
CA TRP A 99 -4.32 6.70 6.46
C TRP A 99 -5.37 5.78 5.83
N LEU A 100 -5.86 4.77 6.56
CA LEU A 100 -6.91 3.87 6.09
C LEU A 100 -8.22 4.64 5.90
N GLU A 101 -8.58 5.51 6.84
CA GLU A 101 -9.74 6.41 6.70
C GLU A 101 -9.60 7.30 5.45
N GLU A 102 -8.46 7.95 5.26
CA GLU A 102 -8.20 8.77 4.07
C GLU A 102 -8.30 7.94 2.78
N ALA A 103 -7.83 6.68 2.79
CA ALA A 103 -7.93 5.79 1.63
C ALA A 103 -9.38 5.48 1.25
N THR A 104 -10.32 5.43 2.21
CA THR A 104 -11.75 5.19 1.95
C THR A 104 -12.48 6.40 1.36
N ILE A 105 -12.02 7.62 1.67
CA ILE A 105 -12.62 8.86 1.16
C ILE A 105 -12.17 9.14 -0.29
N GLU A 106 -10.96 8.70 -0.64
CA GLU A 106 -10.38 8.87 -1.98
C GLU A 106 -10.65 7.68 -2.94
N ALA A 107 -11.47 6.71 -2.53
CA ALA A 107 -11.82 5.53 -3.32
C ALA A 107 -12.97 5.79 -4.31
#